data_AF-A0A925JYG7-F1
#
_entry.id   AF-A0A925JYG7-F1
#
_cell.length_a   1.000
_cell.length_b   1.000
_cell.length_c   1.000
_cell.angle_alpha   90.00
_cell.angle_beta   90.00
_cell.angle_gamma   90.00
#
_symmetry.space_group_name_H-M   'P 1'
#
loop_
_entity.id
_entity.type
_entity.pdbx_description
1 polymer ?
#
loop_
_entity_poly.entity_id
_entity_poly.type
_entity_poly.pdbx_seq_one_letter_code
_entity_poly.pdbx_strand_id
1 'polypeptide(L)'
;EAGLLARQAKELGIPAPLVGGDGWDSPRLYEIGGQALAGGFFSSHFSADDPDPQVQRFVEDYRRLFNNAPDAFAATAYDAARIMLAACGRAASLDRAAIRAALAETKDFYGVTGTVTFNSERNAVKPIVIIRIGDAGRQSVEAHITPADIAPPATPTPSPTPQKRRRRRAS
;
A
#
# COMPACT_ATOMS: atom_id res chain seq x y z
N GLU A 1 -2.46 -9.02 17.07
CA GLU A 1 -3.90 -9.16 16.78
C GLU A 1 -4.24 -9.87 15.47
N ALA A 2 -3.85 -9.37 14.28
CA ALA A 2 -4.35 -9.91 13.00
C ALA A 2 -4.20 -11.45 12.83
N GLY A 3 -3.06 -12.03 13.24
CA GLY A 3 -2.87 -13.49 13.17
C GLY A 3 -3.83 -14.29 14.08
N LEU A 4 -4.16 -13.76 15.26
CA LEU A 4 -5.14 -14.41 16.16
C LEU A 4 -6.55 -14.33 15.60
N LEU A 5 -6.92 -13.18 15.01
CA LEU A 5 -8.20 -13.00 14.33
C LEU A 5 -8.33 -13.94 13.12
N ALA A 6 -7.24 -14.13 12.36
CA ALA A 6 -7.22 -15.08 11.25
C ALA A 6 -7.53 -16.50 11.72
N ARG A 7 -6.90 -16.94 12.82
CA ARG A 7 -7.16 -18.26 13.42
C ARG A 7 -8.61 -18.41 13.86
N GLN A 8 -9.15 -17.41 14.57
CA GLN A 8 -10.55 -17.43 15.01
C GLN A 8 -11.52 -17.47 13.83
N ALA A 9 -11.27 -16.71 12.76
CA ALA A 9 -12.10 -16.74 11.56
C ALA A 9 -12.13 -18.13 10.92
N LYS A 10 -10.98 -18.82 10.87
CA LYS A 10 -10.88 -20.19 10.38
C LYS A 10 -11.56 -21.21 11.29
N GLU A 11 -11.42 -21.08 12.61
CA GLU A 11 -12.11 -21.91 13.61
C GLU A 11 -13.64 -21.76 13.51
N LEU A 12 -14.13 -20.57 13.20
CA LEU A 12 -15.55 -20.28 12.97
C LEU A 12 -16.04 -20.71 11.57
N GLY A 13 -15.17 -21.24 10.72
CA GLY A 13 -15.54 -21.70 9.38
C GLY A 13 -15.91 -20.58 8.41
N ILE A 14 -15.40 -19.36 8.61
CA ILE A 14 -15.65 -18.23 7.70
C ILE A 14 -14.95 -18.53 6.36
N PRO A 15 -15.68 -18.64 5.23
CA PRO A 15 -15.11 -19.06 3.96
C PRO A 15 -14.49 -17.92 3.15
N ALA A 16 -14.63 -16.68 3.61
CA ALA A 16 -14.15 -15.49 2.90
C ALA A 16 -12.62 -15.37 2.99
N PRO A 17 -11.94 -14.91 1.91
CA PRO A 17 -10.55 -14.52 1.99
C PRO A 17 -10.34 -13.42 3.03
N LEU A 18 -9.28 -13.54 3.82
CA LEU A 18 -8.90 -12.49 4.75
C LEU A 18 -8.15 -11.39 4.01
N VAL A 19 -8.46 -10.13 4.30
CA VAL A 19 -7.82 -8.97 3.68
C VAL A 19 -7.22 -8.07 4.74
N GLY A 20 -5.98 -7.63 4.53
CA GLY A 20 -5.23 -6.72 5.39
C GLY A 20 -4.68 -5.50 4.67
N GLY A 21 -4.18 -4.55 5.46
CA GLY A 21 -3.37 -3.44 4.96
C GLY A 21 -1.88 -3.75 5.00
N ASP A 22 -1.07 -2.72 4.76
CA ASP A 22 0.40 -2.73 4.79
C ASP A 22 1.00 -3.29 6.09
N GLY A 23 0.33 -3.10 7.22
CA GLY A 23 0.75 -3.69 8.50
C GLY A 23 0.77 -5.23 8.54
N TRP A 24 0.29 -5.91 7.50
CA TRP A 24 0.41 -7.36 7.34
C TRP A 24 1.74 -7.80 6.73
N ASP A 25 2.53 -6.87 6.20
CA ASP A 25 3.82 -7.11 5.58
C ASP A 25 4.90 -7.39 6.65
N SER A 26 4.76 -8.52 7.34
CA SER A 26 5.65 -8.93 8.43
C SER A 26 5.73 -10.46 8.53
N PRO A 27 6.94 -11.03 8.64
CA PRO A 27 7.10 -12.45 8.93
C PRO A 27 6.35 -12.91 10.18
N ARG A 28 6.27 -12.04 11.20
CA ARG A 28 5.59 -12.30 12.48
C ARG A 28 4.09 -12.58 12.31
N LEU A 29 3.44 -11.99 11.30
CA LEU A 29 2.03 -12.24 11.04
C LEU A 29 1.79 -13.72 10.78
N TYR A 30 2.62 -14.32 9.91
CA TYR A 30 2.53 -15.74 9.57
C TYR A 30 2.92 -16.64 10.75
N GLU A 31 3.91 -16.27 11.57
CA GLU A 31 4.24 -17.02 12.79
C GLU A 31 3.04 -17.16 13.74
N ILE A 32 2.19 -16.14 13.82
CA ILE A 32 1.04 -16.11 14.74
C ILE A 32 -0.21 -16.73 14.09
N GLY A 33 -0.53 -16.37 12.85
CA GLY A 33 -1.74 -16.80 12.15
C GLY A 33 -1.61 -18.14 11.41
N GLY A 34 -0.38 -18.50 11.03
CA GLY A 34 -0.06 -19.72 10.30
C GLY A 34 -0.95 -19.95 9.08
N GLN A 35 -1.39 -21.20 8.93
CA GLN A 35 -2.26 -21.64 7.83
C GLN A 35 -3.64 -20.97 7.80
N ALA A 36 -4.00 -20.15 8.79
CA ALA A 36 -5.24 -19.37 8.73
C ALA A 36 -5.15 -18.17 7.79
N LEU A 37 -3.94 -17.76 7.41
CA LEU A 37 -3.69 -16.63 6.50
C LEU A 37 -3.57 -17.06 5.03
N ALA A 38 -3.38 -18.36 4.77
CA ALA A 38 -3.24 -18.86 3.41
C ALA A 38 -4.49 -18.57 2.58
N GLY A 39 -4.30 -18.05 1.37
CA GLY A 39 -5.35 -17.53 0.50
C GLY A 39 -5.82 -16.11 0.82
N GLY A 40 -5.28 -15.48 1.87
CA GLY A 40 -5.52 -14.08 2.20
C GLY A 40 -4.71 -13.12 1.32
N PHE A 41 -5.07 -11.84 1.38
CA PHE A 41 -4.45 -10.76 0.62
C PHE A 41 -4.11 -9.59 1.53
N PHE A 42 -3.11 -8.81 1.17
CA PHE A 42 -2.88 -7.51 1.78
C PHE A 42 -2.32 -6.51 0.77
N SER A 43 -2.55 -5.22 1.02
CA SER A 43 -1.91 -4.16 0.26
C SER A 43 -0.54 -3.83 0.84
N SER A 44 0.45 -3.54 0.00
CA SER A 44 1.74 -3.00 0.41
C SER A 44 2.20 -1.93 -0.59
N HIS A 45 3.33 -1.29 -0.30
CA HIS A 45 3.96 -0.29 -1.17
C HIS A 45 5.02 -0.87 -2.10
N PHE A 46 5.42 -2.13 -1.86
CA PHE A 46 6.57 -2.79 -2.46
C PHE A 46 6.43 -4.31 -2.31
N SER A 47 7.05 -5.07 -3.21
CA SER A 47 7.34 -6.48 -3.01
C SER A 47 8.73 -6.79 -3.55
N ALA A 48 9.55 -7.52 -2.79
CA ALA A 48 10.86 -7.95 -3.26
C ALA A 48 10.78 -8.97 -4.41
N ASP A 49 9.61 -9.56 -4.62
CA ASP A 49 9.33 -10.55 -5.67
C ASP A 49 8.75 -9.90 -6.95
N ASP A 50 8.60 -8.57 -6.97
CA ASP A 50 8.17 -7.85 -8.16
C ASP A 50 9.21 -8.00 -9.29
N PRO A 51 8.83 -8.54 -10.47
CA PRO A 51 9.78 -8.79 -11.56
C PRO A 51 10.32 -7.52 -12.24
N ASP A 52 9.86 -6.32 -11.87
CA ASP A 52 10.40 -5.07 -12.40
C ASP A 52 11.94 -5.00 -12.23
N PRO A 53 12.70 -4.74 -13.31
CA PRO A 53 14.17 -4.73 -13.25
C PRO A 53 14.77 -3.72 -12.26
N GLN A 54 14.12 -2.56 -12.05
CA GLN A 54 14.57 -1.58 -11.07
C GLN A 54 14.37 -2.09 -9.65
N VAL A 55 13.28 -2.81 -9.39
CA VAL A 55 13.04 -3.48 -8.11
C VAL A 55 14.08 -4.56 -7.88
N GLN A 56 14.28 -5.47 -8.84
CA GLN A 56 15.23 -6.57 -8.68
C GLN A 56 16.66 -6.07 -8.45
N ARG A 57 17.08 -5.03 -9.17
CA ARG A 57 18.38 -4.39 -8.94
C ARG A 57 18.50 -3.80 -7.53
N PHE A 58 17.46 -3.11 -7.04
CA PHE A 58 17.44 -2.59 -5.68
C PHE A 58 17.52 -3.71 -4.64
N VAL A 59 16.77 -4.80 -4.83
CA VAL A 59 16.80 -5.98 -3.95
C VAL A 59 18.20 -6.59 -3.89
N GLU A 60 18.87 -6.75 -5.03
CA GLU A 60 20.24 -7.26 -5.11
C GLU A 60 21.23 -6.34 -4.38
N ASP A 61 21.19 -5.04 -4.66
CA ASP A 61 22.08 -4.05 -4.03
C ASP A 61 21.84 -3.96 -2.52
N TYR A 62 20.58 -4.00 -2.08
CA TYR A 62 20.22 -3.99 -0.66
C TYR A 62 20.71 -5.25 0.06
N ARG A 63 20.51 -6.44 -0.54
CA ARG A 63 21.02 -7.71 0.01
C ARG A 63 22.54 -7.70 0.14
N ARG A 64 23.25 -7.16 -0.86
CA ARG A 64 24.71 -7.03 -0.83
C ARG A 64 25.21 -6.15 0.32
N LEU A 65 24.48 -5.09 0.66
CA LEU A 65 24.87 -4.15 1.71
C LEU A 65 24.44 -4.58 3.12
N PHE A 66 23.25 -5.18 3.25
CA PHE A 66 22.62 -5.42 4.55
C PHE A 66 22.44 -6.90 4.89
N ASN A 67 22.80 -7.80 3.98
CA ASN A 67 22.64 -9.25 4.10
C ASN A 67 21.21 -9.70 4.44
N ASN A 68 20.22 -8.91 4.01
CA ASN A 68 18.79 -9.13 4.21
C ASN A 68 18.02 -8.61 3.00
N ALA A 69 16.79 -9.10 2.77
CA ALA A 69 15.91 -8.51 1.78
C ALA A 69 15.37 -7.15 2.27
N PRO A 70 15.13 -6.17 1.36
CA PRO A 70 14.46 -4.94 1.74
C PRO A 70 12.98 -5.19 2.03
N ASP A 71 12.42 -4.42 2.96
CA ASP A 71 10.98 -4.33 3.18
C ASP A 71 10.41 -3.07 2.51
N ALA A 72 9.08 -2.89 2.61
CA ALA A 72 8.41 -1.74 2.06
C ALA A 72 8.88 -0.39 2.64
N PHE A 73 9.35 -0.37 3.89
CA PHE A 73 9.87 0.85 4.52
C PHE A 73 11.23 1.23 3.94
N ALA A 74 12.14 0.26 3.76
CA ALA A 74 13.42 0.46 3.10
C ALA A 74 13.25 0.94 1.66
N ALA A 75 12.35 0.32 0.90
CA ALA A 75 12.03 0.72 -0.46
C ALA A 75 11.46 2.15 -0.53
N THR A 76 10.52 2.49 0.36
CA THR A 76 9.91 3.82 0.40
C THR A 76 10.92 4.90 0.82
N ALA A 77 11.79 4.61 1.79
CA ALA A 77 12.85 5.52 2.21
C ALA A 77 13.88 5.75 1.08
N TYR A 78 14.22 4.70 0.34
CA TYR A 78 15.11 4.77 -0.81
C TYR A 78 14.56 5.69 -1.90
N ASP A 79 13.29 5.50 -2.28
CA ASP A 79 12.64 6.39 -3.26
C ASP A 79 12.50 7.82 -2.74
N ALA A 80 12.15 8.02 -1.46
CA ALA A 80 12.06 9.36 -0.88
C ALA A 80 13.39 10.12 -0.97
N ALA A 81 14.51 9.45 -0.66
CA ALA A 81 15.84 10.03 -0.81
C ALA A 81 16.16 10.37 -2.27
N ARG A 82 15.87 9.47 -3.21
CA ARG A 82 16.09 9.73 -4.64
C ARG A 82 15.23 10.87 -5.19
N ILE A 83 13.97 10.96 -4.77
CA ILE A 83 13.07 12.06 -5.13
C ILE A 83 13.62 13.38 -4.60
N MET A 84 14.08 13.41 -3.35
CA MET A 84 14.70 14.61 -2.76
C MET A 84 15.94 15.04 -3.53
N LEU A 85 16.86 14.11 -3.83
CA LEU A 85 18.07 14.40 -4.60
C LEU A 85 17.74 14.90 -6.00
N ALA A 86 16.76 14.29 -6.68
CA ALA A 86 16.30 14.73 -7.99
C ALA A 86 15.70 16.14 -7.93
N ALA A 87 14.93 16.45 -6.89
CA ALA A 87 14.37 17.80 -6.68
C ALA A 87 15.48 18.83 -6.42
N CYS A 88 16.46 18.52 -5.57
CA CYS A 88 17.63 19.39 -5.38
C CYS A 88 18.39 19.65 -6.68
N GLY A 89 18.50 18.66 -7.57
CA GLY A 89 19.13 18.81 -8.88
C GLY A 89 18.33 19.68 -9.87
N ARG A 90 17.00 19.77 -9.71
CA ARG A 90 16.12 20.64 -10.53
C ARG A 90 15.94 22.05 -9.96
N ALA A 91 16.13 22.23 -8.65
CA ALA A 91 15.85 23.48 -7.99
C ALA A 91 16.78 24.62 -8.46
N ALA A 92 16.25 25.84 -8.56
CA ALA A 92 17.01 27.02 -8.97
C ALA A 92 18.12 27.42 -7.96
N SER A 93 17.99 26.96 -6.71
CA SER A 93 18.93 27.15 -5.61
C SER A 93 18.71 26.03 -4.58
N LEU A 94 19.64 25.90 -3.62
CA LEU A 94 19.53 24.92 -2.53
C LEU A 94 18.87 25.50 -1.27
N ASP A 95 18.12 26.60 -1.39
CA ASP A 95 17.30 27.08 -0.29
C ASP A 95 15.99 26.28 -0.16
N ARG A 96 15.39 26.37 1.02
CA ARG A 96 14.17 25.62 1.37
C ARG A 96 13.02 25.90 0.39
N ALA A 97 12.87 27.14 -0.08
CA ALA A 97 11.73 27.52 -0.91
C ALA A 97 11.87 26.93 -2.32
N ALA A 98 13.06 27.01 -2.90
CA ALA A 98 13.37 26.44 -4.21
C ALA A 98 13.27 24.91 -4.22
N ILE A 99 13.82 24.22 -3.22
CA ILE A 99 13.72 22.75 -3.11
C ILE A 99 12.27 22.32 -2.95
N ARG A 100 11.49 23.02 -2.10
CA ARG A 100 10.06 22.72 -1.92
C ARG A 100 9.28 22.86 -3.22
N ALA A 101 9.57 23.89 -4.02
CA ALA A 101 8.94 24.07 -5.32
C ALA A 101 9.29 22.92 -6.28
N ALA A 102 10.58 22.60 -6.42
CA ALA A 102 11.05 21.51 -7.27
C ALA A 102 10.52 20.13 -6.84
N LEU A 103 10.35 19.89 -5.53
CA LEU A 103 9.71 18.70 -5.01
C LEU A 103 8.26 18.61 -5.48
N ALA A 104 7.47 19.67 -5.32
CA ALA A 104 6.06 19.69 -5.71
C ALA A 104 5.84 19.46 -7.22
N GLU A 105 6.86 19.76 -8.04
CA GLU A 105 6.87 19.51 -9.49
C GLU A 105 7.28 18.07 -9.86
N THR A 106 7.48 17.18 -8.90
CA THR A 106 7.85 15.78 -9.18
C THR A 106 6.70 15.08 -9.91
N LYS A 107 6.98 14.69 -11.16
CA LYS A 107 6.11 13.92 -12.05
C LYS A 107 6.87 12.72 -12.58
N ASP A 108 6.15 11.61 -12.72
CA ASP A 108 6.60 10.39 -13.40
C ASP A 108 7.97 9.89 -12.94
N PHE A 109 8.26 10.04 -11.64
CA PHE A 109 9.51 9.56 -11.06
C PHE A 109 9.47 8.03 -10.96
N TYR A 110 10.29 7.35 -11.76
CA TYR A 110 10.38 5.89 -11.75
C TYR A 110 11.13 5.39 -10.50
N GLY A 111 10.36 5.04 -9.47
CA GLY A 111 10.82 4.52 -8.18
C GLY A 111 10.76 2.99 -8.10
N VAL A 112 11.38 2.42 -7.06
CA VAL A 112 11.25 0.98 -6.74
C VAL A 112 9.90 0.64 -6.12
N THR A 113 9.15 1.66 -5.67
CA THR A 113 7.78 1.55 -5.17
C THR A 113 6.74 1.90 -6.23
N GLY A 114 7.14 1.85 -7.51
CA GLY A 114 6.39 2.27 -8.68
C GLY A 114 6.66 3.72 -9.11
N THR A 115 6.00 4.14 -10.19
CA THR A 115 6.09 5.52 -10.68
C THR A 115 5.36 6.48 -9.75
N VAL A 116 6.05 7.53 -9.30
CA VAL A 116 5.55 8.50 -8.32
C VAL A 116 5.33 9.86 -8.97
N THR A 117 4.13 10.41 -8.77
CA THR A 117 3.76 11.78 -9.11
C THR A 117 3.19 12.47 -7.87
N PHE A 118 3.62 13.70 -7.56
CA PHE A 118 2.94 14.50 -6.54
C PHE A 118 1.76 15.26 -7.14
N ASN A 119 0.60 15.17 -6.48
CA ASN A 119 -0.59 15.93 -6.84
C ASN A 119 -0.57 17.34 -6.21
N SER A 120 -1.60 18.15 -6.49
CA SER A 120 -1.72 19.53 -5.98
C SER A 120 -1.79 19.62 -4.45
N GLU A 121 -2.25 18.55 -3.79
CA GLU A 121 -2.31 18.44 -2.32
C GLU A 121 -0.99 17.98 -1.71
N ARG A 122 0.03 17.70 -2.54
CA ARG A 122 1.34 17.16 -2.17
C ARG A 122 1.29 15.70 -1.71
N ASN A 123 0.28 14.96 -2.16
CA ASN A 123 0.19 13.52 -1.97
C ASN A 123 0.94 12.77 -3.07
N ALA A 124 1.62 11.68 -2.69
CA ALA A 124 2.22 10.72 -3.60
C ALA A 124 1.14 9.89 -4.30
N VAL A 125 0.97 10.11 -5.60
CA VAL A 125 0.17 9.28 -6.50
C VAL A 125 1.10 8.23 -7.08
N LYS A 126 0.92 6.98 -6.65
CA LYS A 126 1.72 5.83 -7.06
C LYS A 126 0.88 4.54 -6.92
N PRO A 127 1.26 3.42 -7.56
CA PRO A 127 0.58 2.16 -7.34
C PRO A 127 0.73 1.64 -5.90
N ILE A 128 -0.26 0.87 -5.46
CA ILE A 128 -0.14 -0.12 -4.39
C ILE A 128 0.06 -1.50 -5.01
N VAL A 129 0.72 -2.39 -4.27
CA VAL A 129 0.88 -3.80 -4.64
C VAL A 129 -0.12 -4.61 -3.82
N ILE A 130 -0.91 -5.45 -4.47
CA ILE A 130 -1.72 -6.47 -3.79
C ILE A 130 -0.88 -7.73 -3.72
N ILE A 131 -0.66 -8.21 -2.50
CA ILE A 131 0.14 -9.40 -2.22
C ILE A 131 -0.79 -10.49 -1.76
N ARG A 132 -0.66 -11.67 -2.38
CA ARG A 132 -1.34 -12.89 -1.95
C ARG A 132 -0.44 -13.65 -0.97
N ILE A 133 -1.03 -14.16 0.10
CA ILE A 133 -0.38 -15.06 1.05
C ILE A 133 -0.70 -16.50 0.64
N GLY A 134 0.30 -17.24 0.17
CA GLY A 134 0.21 -18.65 -0.14
C GLY A 134 0.55 -19.55 1.05
N ASP A 135 0.62 -20.86 0.77
CA ASP A 135 1.01 -21.85 1.76
C ASP A 135 2.41 -21.58 2.32
N ALA A 136 2.63 -21.94 3.58
CA ALA A 136 3.88 -21.67 4.30
C ALA A 136 4.23 -20.17 4.40
N GLY A 137 3.27 -19.28 4.17
CA GLY A 137 3.47 -17.83 4.25
C GLY A 137 4.18 -17.23 3.04
N ARG A 138 4.34 -17.99 1.96
CA ARG A 138 4.95 -17.50 0.72
C ARG A 138 4.12 -16.36 0.16
N GLN A 139 4.75 -15.21 -0.06
CA GLN A 139 4.10 -14.06 -0.65
C GLN A 139 4.27 -14.10 -2.18
N SER A 140 3.31 -13.53 -2.90
CA SER A 140 3.43 -13.31 -4.35
C SER A 140 2.65 -12.06 -4.74
N VAL A 141 3.18 -11.31 -5.71
CA VAL A 141 2.47 -10.17 -6.31
C VAL A 141 1.25 -10.68 -7.07
N GLU A 142 0.06 -10.21 -6.69
CA GLU A 142 -1.20 -10.51 -7.36
C GLU A 142 -1.55 -9.41 -8.38
N ALA A 143 -1.40 -8.15 -7.98
CA ALA A 143 -1.74 -7.02 -8.83
C ALA A 143 -1.01 -5.73 -8.42
N HIS A 144 -0.87 -4.82 -9.38
CA HIS A 144 -0.58 -3.42 -9.13
C HIS A 144 -1.85 -2.62 -9.34
N ILE A 145 -2.25 -1.83 -8.35
CA ILE A 145 -3.46 -1.00 -8.42
C ILE A 145 -3.06 0.46 -8.30
N THR A 146 -3.44 1.26 -9.28
CA THR A 146 -3.27 2.71 -9.29
C THR A 146 -4.59 3.41 -8.96
N PRO A 147 -4.57 4.69 -8.56
CA PRO A 147 -5.80 5.47 -8.40
C PRO A 147 -6.65 5.56 -9.67
N ALA A 148 -6.06 5.41 -10.86
CA ALA A 148 -6.80 5.40 -12.12
C ALA A 148 -7.62 4.10 -12.32
N ASP A 149 -7.22 3.01 -11.65
CA ASP A 149 -7.93 1.72 -11.72
C ASP A 149 -9.18 1.68 -10.83
N ILE A 150 -9.29 2.60 -9.86
CA ILE A 150 -10.43 2.70 -8.95
C ILE A 150 -11.48 3.62 -9.58
N ALA A 151 -12.61 3.05 -10.01
CA ALA A 151 -13.76 3.84 -10.47
C ALA A 151 -14.12 4.90 -9.41
N PRO A 152 -14.49 6.13 -9.80
CA PRO A 152 -14.88 7.16 -8.83
C PRO A 152 -15.99 6.62 -7.93
N PRO A 153 -15.96 6.92 -6.61
CA PRO A 153 -16.97 6.41 -5.70
C PRO A 153 -18.35 6.78 -6.22
N ALA A 154 -19.25 5.79 -6.31
CA ALA A 154 -20.64 6.05 -6.63
C ALA A 154 -21.16 7.13 -5.67
N THR A 155 -21.78 8.17 -6.22
CA THR A 155 -22.34 9.28 -5.45
C THR A 155 -23.22 8.68 -4.34
N PRO A 156 -22.98 8.99 -3.06
CA PRO A 156 -23.75 8.38 -1.98
C PRO A 156 -25.24 8.72 -2.19
N THR A 157 -26.06 7.69 -2.40
CA THR A 157 -27.51 7.85 -2.47
C THR A 157 -27.97 8.54 -1.18
N PRO A 158 -28.68 9.69 -1.27
CA PRO A 158 -29.10 10.41 -0.08
C PRO A 158 -29.97 9.49 0.79
N SER A 159 -29.66 9.42 2.08
CA SER A 159 -30.43 8.66 3.06
C SER A 159 -31.92 9.07 2.99
N PRO A 160 -32.86 8.12 2.97
CA PRO A 160 -34.28 8.45 2.95
C PRO A 160 -34.64 9.27 4.20
N THR A 161 -35.23 10.44 3.97
CA THR A 161 -35.70 11.35 5.02
C THR A 161 -36.60 10.59 6.00
N PRO A 162 -36.39 10.68 7.33
CA PRO A 162 -37.25 9.99 8.29
C PRO A 162 -38.70 10.47 8.12
N GLN A 163 -39.59 9.58 7.68
CA GLN A 163 -41.02 9.87 7.67
C GLN A 163 -41.47 10.06 9.13
N LYS A 164 -41.96 11.26 9.45
CA LYS A 164 -42.60 11.55 10.74
C LYS A 164 -43.72 10.54 10.96
N ARG A 165 -43.52 9.57 11.86
CA ARG A 165 -44.59 8.70 12.36
C ARG A 165 -45.68 9.57 12.97
N ARG A 166 -46.78 9.78 12.23
CA ARG A 166 -48.01 10.37 12.78
C ARG A 166 -48.50 9.43 13.88
N ARG A 167 -48.33 9.82 15.14
CA ARG A 167 -49.00 9.17 16.27
C ARG A 167 -50.49 9.37 16.09
N ARG A 168 -51.20 8.32 15.67
CA ARG A 168 -52.66 8.24 15.83
C ARG A 168 -52.94 8.19 17.33
N ARG A 169 -53.47 9.27 17.90
CA ARG A 169 -54.15 9.21 19.20
C ARG A 169 -55.45 8.43 18.98
N ALA A 170 -55.62 7.34 19.72
CA ALA A 170 -56.89 6.66 19.88
C ALA A 170 -57.59 7.29 21.10
N SER A 171 -58.87 7.64 20.88
CA SER A 171 -59.94 7.96 21.82
C SER A 171 -59.72 9.10 22.82
#